data_AF-A0A251UM89-F1
#
_entry.id   AF-A0A251UM89-F1
#
_cell.length_a   1.000
_cell.length_b   1.000
_cell.length_c   1.000
_cell.angle_alpha   90.00
_cell.angle_beta   90.00
_cell.angle_gamma   90.00
#
_symmetry.space_group_name_H-M   'P 1'
#
loop_
_entity.id
_entity.type
_entity.pdbx_description
1 polymer ?
#
loop_
_entity_poly.entity_id
_entity_poly.type
_entity_poly.pdbx_seq_one_letter_code
_entity_poly.pdbx_strand_id
1 'polypeptide(L)'
;MEQKSWVCTVTIQLALCFALYCAINIGQPQTASPRLPNEIYFISVVGGLRPLKQQTLLLKQIEKVIYAYDVGFVINISELGEDDPLLQHATQYFNSLRAPWYTTVSVKEEGPNYFFKQFNISSGRTLAVISLNTKKLQDFSSGIEEQELQLKQLSRTLELSNSNWHIAAVVHPLFCNQSLEQTRAKGNDYLHQMLLKHGVDAYLSGQPCDNEARIGGPYLTTTSQGSYTPKEMVNMFLLHRVSPLEITTYGVGFNGEVILESTVRQRGRDSM
;
A
#
# COMPACT_ATOMS: atom_id res chain seq x y z
N MET A 1 33.14 42.54 46.80
CA MET A 1 33.25 41.83 45.50
C MET A 1 31.84 41.46 45.07
N GLU A 2 31.17 42.33 44.32
CA GLU A 2 29.84 42.03 43.77
C GLU A 2 30.03 41.41 42.39
N GLN A 3 29.91 40.08 42.28
CA GLN A 3 29.80 39.45 40.97
C GLN A 3 28.46 39.86 40.35
N LYS A 4 28.54 40.45 39.16
CA LYS A 4 27.43 41.08 38.44
C LYS A 4 26.30 40.06 38.20
N SER A 5 25.26 40.15 39.03
CA SER A 5 24.01 39.36 39.00
C SER A 5 23.38 39.24 37.60
N TRP A 6 23.58 40.25 36.74
CA TRP A 6 23.07 40.27 35.38
C TRP A 6 23.66 39.17 34.46
N VAL A 7 24.89 38.71 34.71
CA VAL A 7 25.53 37.66 33.89
C VAL A 7 24.76 36.34 34.01
N CYS A 8 24.24 36.02 35.20
CA CYS A 8 23.42 34.84 35.42
C CYS A 8 22.11 34.91 34.62
N THR A 9 21.44 36.07 34.66
CA THR A 9 20.18 36.28 33.92
C THR A 9 20.36 36.17 32.42
N VAL A 10 21.43 36.76 31.86
CA VAL A 10 21.73 36.67 30.43
C VAL A 10 22.04 35.24 30.01
N THR A 11 22.80 34.51 30.83
CA THR A 11 23.16 33.10 30.55
C THR A 11 21.92 32.22 30.51
N ILE A 12 20.98 32.42 31.44
CA ILE A 12 19.71 31.68 31.48
C ILE A 12 18.84 32.01 30.27
N GLN A 13 18.74 33.28 29.88
CA GLN A 13 17.97 33.69 28.70
C GLN A 13 18.55 33.11 27.40
N LEU A 14 19.87 33.09 27.26
CA LEU A 14 20.55 32.48 26.11
C LEU A 14 20.32 30.98 26.05
N ALA A 15 20.40 30.29 27.18
CA ALA A 15 20.12 28.86 27.28
C ALA A 15 18.65 28.53 26.93
N LEU A 16 17.70 29.35 27.38
CA LEU A 16 16.28 29.20 27.04
C LEU A 16 16.01 29.46 25.56
N CYS A 17 16.62 30.48 24.96
CA CYS A 17 16.53 30.74 23.53
C CYS A 17 17.10 29.57 22.71
N PHE A 18 18.22 29.00 23.14
CA PHE A 18 18.83 27.85 22.49
C PHE A 18 17.96 26.59 22.63
N ALA A 19 17.41 26.34 23.81
CA ALA A 19 16.48 25.23 24.04
C ALA A 19 15.20 25.37 23.19
N LEU A 20 14.65 26.57 23.07
CA LEU A 20 13.49 26.86 22.22
C LEU A 20 13.82 26.66 20.74
N TYR A 21 14.99 27.12 20.29
CA TYR A 21 15.48 26.91 18.93
C TYR A 21 15.64 25.41 18.61
N CYS A 22 16.23 24.64 19.53
CA CYS A 22 16.32 23.19 19.40
C CYS A 22 14.93 22.55 19.37
N ALA A 23 14.02 22.93 20.26
CA ALA A 23 12.66 22.39 20.29
C ALA A 23 11.88 22.66 18.99
N ILE A 24 12.04 23.85 18.39
CA ILE A 24 11.41 24.21 17.12
C ILE A 24 12.00 23.41 15.96
N ASN A 25 13.32 23.19 15.94
CA ASN A 25 13.99 22.47 14.85
C ASN A 25 13.90 20.95 14.97
N ILE A 26 13.67 20.39 16.16
CA ILE A 26 13.40 18.96 16.37
C ILE A 26 12.05 18.56 15.72
N GLY A 27 11.14 19.51 15.50
CA GLY A 27 9.84 19.28 14.86
C GLY A 27 9.82 19.39 13.33
N GLN A 28 10.94 19.72 12.66
CA GLN A 28 10.98 19.73 11.20
C GLN A 28 11.24 18.32 10.66
N PRO A 29 10.39 17.76 9.78
CA PRO A 29 10.69 16.50 9.11
C PRO A 29 11.76 16.76 8.04
N GLN A 30 13.02 16.72 8.45
CA GLN A 30 14.16 16.76 7.53
C GLN A 30 14.43 15.34 7.02
N THR A 31 14.26 15.17 5.70
CA THR A 31 14.95 14.23 4.80
C THR A 31 15.10 12.78 5.23
N ALA A 32 14.52 11.88 4.43
CA ALA A 32 14.80 10.44 4.33
C ALA A 32 15.33 9.81 5.62
N SER A 33 14.41 9.37 6.49
CA SER A 33 14.75 8.61 7.68
C SER A 33 15.75 7.51 7.32
N PRO A 34 16.92 7.43 7.98
CA PRO A 34 17.85 6.33 7.76
C PRO A 34 17.08 5.03 7.98
N ARG A 35 17.30 4.05 7.09
CA ARG A 35 16.63 2.75 7.17
C ARG A 35 16.77 2.24 8.60
N LEU A 36 15.66 2.06 9.29
CA LEU A 36 15.74 1.32 10.52
C LEU A 36 16.15 -0.10 10.14
N PRO A 37 17.06 -0.73 10.90
CA PRO A 37 17.36 -2.14 10.75
C PRO A 37 16.11 -2.89 11.18
N ASN A 38 15.14 -2.99 10.28
CA ASN A 38 14.14 -4.05 10.14
C ASN A 38 12.95 -3.66 9.24
N GLU A 39 13.16 -2.84 8.21
CA GLU A 39 12.08 -2.36 7.35
C GLU A 39 12.30 -2.77 5.90
N ILE A 40 11.20 -3.05 5.20
CA ILE A 40 11.20 -3.14 3.75
C ILE A 40 10.34 -2.03 3.16
N TYR A 41 10.76 -1.56 1.98
CA TYR A 41 10.02 -0.57 1.22
C TYR A 41 9.48 -1.22 -0.05
N PHE A 42 8.20 -1.02 -0.34
CA PHE A 42 7.60 -1.42 -1.62
C PHE A 42 6.73 -0.30 -2.16
N ILE A 43 6.55 -0.26 -3.48
CA ILE A 43 5.69 0.73 -4.13
C ILE A 43 4.42 0.04 -4.62
N SER A 44 3.28 0.74 -4.54
CA SER A 44 2.10 0.39 -5.32
C SER A 44 1.68 1.54 -6.22
N VAL A 45 1.21 1.19 -7.41
CA VAL A 45 0.81 2.16 -8.44
C VAL A 45 -0.38 1.59 -9.21
N VAL A 46 -1.35 2.45 -9.56
CA VAL A 46 -2.47 2.04 -10.40
C VAL A 46 -1.97 1.93 -11.83
N GLY A 47 -2.32 0.86 -12.55
CA GLY A 47 -2.01 0.71 -13.96
C GLY A 47 -2.87 1.61 -14.84
N GLY A 48 -3.00 1.26 -16.11
CA GLY A 48 -3.88 1.91 -17.06
C GLY A 48 -3.20 2.98 -17.93
N LEU A 49 -3.95 3.38 -18.95
CA LEU A 49 -3.48 4.23 -20.04
C LEU A 49 -3.38 5.70 -19.60
N ARG A 50 -2.18 6.26 -19.68
CA ARG A 50 -1.90 7.68 -19.37
C ARG A 50 -1.34 8.40 -20.59
N PRO A 51 -1.51 9.73 -20.70
CA PRO A 51 -0.72 10.53 -21.63
C PRO A 51 0.77 10.27 -21.41
N LEU A 52 1.52 10.05 -22.50
CA LEU A 52 2.93 9.63 -22.46
C LEU A 52 3.78 10.52 -21.54
N LYS A 53 3.59 11.84 -21.60
CA LYS A 53 4.29 12.81 -20.74
C LYS A 53 4.05 12.56 -19.26
N GLN A 54 2.81 12.30 -18.86
CA GLN A 54 2.46 12.01 -17.45
C GLN A 54 3.02 10.66 -17.01
N GLN A 55 2.95 9.65 -17.88
CA GLN A 55 3.51 8.33 -17.62
C GLN A 55 5.03 8.40 -17.41
N THR A 56 5.77 9.09 -18.27
CA THR A 56 7.22 9.26 -18.11
C THR A 56 7.57 10.01 -16.82
N LEU A 57 6.80 11.03 -16.46
CA LEU A 57 7.00 11.75 -15.19
C LEU A 57 6.77 10.84 -13.98
N LEU A 58 5.69 10.04 -13.99
CA LEU A 58 5.40 9.03 -12.96
C LEU A 58 6.57 8.08 -12.77
N LEU A 59 7.00 7.46 -13.87
CA LEU A 59 8.05 6.45 -13.88
C LEU A 59 9.37 7.04 -13.39
N LYS A 60 9.77 8.24 -13.83
CA LYS A 60 10.96 8.93 -13.31
C LYS A 60 10.89 9.20 -11.81
N GLN A 61 9.71 9.52 -11.28
CA GLN A 61 9.57 9.75 -9.85
C GLN A 61 9.64 8.43 -9.06
N ILE A 62 9.02 7.37 -9.57
CA ILE A 62 9.14 6.01 -9.01
C ILE A 62 10.61 5.57 -8.98
N GLU A 63 11.35 5.77 -10.07
CA GLU A 63 12.78 5.45 -10.16
C GLU A 63 13.58 6.14 -9.04
N LYS A 64 13.41 7.46 -8.87
CA LYS A 64 14.07 8.21 -7.80
C LYS A 64 13.78 7.63 -6.42
N VAL A 65 12.52 7.26 -6.15
CA VAL A 65 12.11 6.67 -4.87
C VAL A 65 12.70 5.27 -4.69
N ILE A 66 12.76 4.46 -5.76
CA ILE A 66 13.40 3.13 -5.71
C ILE A 66 14.86 3.26 -5.24
N TYR A 67 15.62 4.18 -5.83
CA TYR A 67 17.01 4.41 -5.44
C TYR A 67 17.15 5.00 -4.04
N ALA A 68 16.32 5.98 -3.68
CA ALA A 68 16.43 6.67 -2.40
C ALA A 68 16.09 5.75 -1.20
N TYR A 69 15.10 4.86 -1.35
CA TYR A 69 14.57 4.08 -0.24
C TYR A 69 15.00 2.62 -0.21
N ASP A 70 15.60 2.07 -1.27
CA ASP A 70 15.91 0.63 -1.29
C ASP A 70 14.68 -0.21 -1.60
N VAL A 71 13.83 0.25 -2.51
CA VAL A 71 12.54 -0.39 -2.76
C VAL A 71 12.78 -1.82 -3.27
N GLY A 72 12.18 -2.79 -2.57
CA GLY A 72 12.37 -4.21 -2.86
C GLY A 72 11.53 -4.71 -4.03
N PHE A 73 10.37 -4.10 -4.29
CA PHE A 73 9.49 -4.45 -5.42
C PHE A 73 8.41 -3.38 -5.65
N VAL A 74 7.76 -3.47 -6.81
CA VAL A 74 6.62 -2.62 -7.21
C VAL A 74 5.39 -3.49 -7.50
N ILE A 75 4.21 -3.08 -7.04
CA ILE A 75 2.92 -3.68 -7.38
C ILE A 75 2.15 -2.72 -8.30
N ASN A 76 1.92 -3.15 -9.54
CA ASN A 76 0.99 -2.54 -10.48
C ASN A 76 -0.43 -3.07 -10.23
N ILE A 77 -1.37 -2.19 -9.95
CA ILE A 77 -2.78 -2.55 -9.73
C ILE A 77 -3.54 -2.23 -11.00
N SER A 78 -3.76 -3.25 -11.83
CA SER A 78 -4.39 -3.12 -13.15
C SER A 78 -5.32 -4.29 -13.46
N GLU A 79 -6.44 -3.99 -14.12
CA GLU A 79 -7.32 -5.02 -14.70
C GLU A 79 -6.68 -5.75 -15.89
N LEU A 80 -5.66 -5.13 -16.50
CA LEU A 80 -5.01 -5.64 -17.71
C LEU A 80 -3.91 -6.66 -17.39
N GLY A 81 -3.48 -6.78 -16.13
CA GLY A 81 -2.39 -7.67 -15.76
C GLY A 81 -1.09 -7.33 -16.50
N GLU A 82 -0.48 -8.34 -17.14
CA GLU A 82 0.79 -8.20 -17.86
C GLU A 82 0.68 -7.33 -19.13
N ASP A 83 -0.52 -7.22 -19.68
CA ASP A 83 -0.83 -6.37 -20.84
C ASP A 83 -1.00 -4.89 -20.48
N ASP A 84 -0.74 -4.53 -19.22
CA ASP A 84 -0.90 -3.16 -18.75
C ASP A 84 0.13 -2.20 -19.39
N PRO A 85 -0.31 -1.11 -20.05
CA PRO A 85 0.60 -0.17 -20.71
C PRO A 85 1.59 0.51 -19.76
N LEU A 86 1.22 0.71 -18.48
CA LEU A 86 2.15 1.26 -17.49
C LEU A 86 3.26 0.27 -17.20
N LEU A 87 2.90 -0.99 -16.92
CA LEU A 87 3.85 -2.06 -16.67
C LEU A 87 4.78 -2.29 -17.85
N GLN A 88 4.26 -2.41 -19.08
CA GLN A 88 5.07 -2.66 -20.27
C GLN A 88 6.07 -1.53 -20.54
N HIS A 89 5.64 -0.27 -20.43
CA HIS A 89 6.57 0.85 -20.55
C HIS A 89 7.56 0.89 -19.39
N ALA A 90 7.15 0.54 -18.17
CA ALA A 90 8.05 0.48 -17.04
C ALA A 90 9.13 -0.58 -17.29
N THR A 91 8.79 -1.82 -17.60
CA THR A 91 9.76 -2.88 -17.83
C THR A 91 10.70 -2.57 -19.00
N GLN A 92 10.19 -1.98 -20.08
CA GLN A 92 11.02 -1.53 -21.21
C GLN A 92 11.96 -0.37 -20.87
N TYR A 93 11.43 0.68 -20.22
CA TYR A 93 12.20 1.87 -19.83
C TYR A 93 13.21 1.56 -18.72
N PHE A 94 12.91 0.54 -17.92
CA PHE A 94 13.65 0.16 -16.73
C PHE A 94 14.22 -1.26 -16.77
N ASN A 95 14.67 -1.72 -17.94
CA ASN A 95 15.30 -3.03 -18.10
C ASN A 95 16.47 -3.30 -17.12
N SER A 96 16.96 -2.29 -16.38
CA SER A 96 18.00 -2.37 -15.34
C SER A 96 17.53 -2.06 -13.91
N LEU A 97 16.21 -1.99 -13.62
CA LEU A 97 15.75 -1.63 -12.27
C LEU A 97 16.12 -2.69 -11.23
N ARG A 98 16.60 -2.21 -10.09
CA ARG A 98 16.88 -3.05 -8.90
C ARG A 98 15.63 -3.72 -8.34
N ALA A 99 14.43 -3.20 -8.63
CA ALA A 99 13.17 -3.66 -8.06
C ALA A 99 12.31 -4.39 -9.11
N PRO A 100 11.94 -5.67 -8.91
CA PRO A 100 10.99 -6.36 -9.76
C PRO A 100 9.59 -5.73 -9.69
N TRP A 101 8.89 -5.75 -10.82
CA TRP A 101 7.49 -5.34 -10.92
C TRP A 101 6.60 -6.58 -10.92
N TYR A 102 5.50 -6.50 -10.18
CA TYR A 102 4.41 -7.47 -10.14
C TYR A 102 3.12 -6.76 -10.51
N THR A 103 2.14 -7.49 -11.04
CA THR A 103 0.83 -6.93 -11.35
C THR A 103 -0.29 -7.73 -10.69
N THR A 104 -1.44 -7.11 -10.52
CA THR A 104 -2.66 -7.81 -10.14
C THR A 104 -3.14 -8.73 -11.25
N VAL A 105 -3.87 -9.78 -10.89
CA VAL A 105 -4.45 -10.75 -11.82
C VAL A 105 -5.36 -10.05 -12.83
N SER A 106 -5.15 -10.33 -14.11
CA SER A 106 -5.95 -9.78 -15.20
C SER A 106 -7.41 -10.23 -15.13
N VAL A 107 -8.32 -9.34 -15.53
CA VAL A 107 -9.74 -9.70 -15.70
C VAL A 107 -9.94 -10.58 -16.93
N LYS A 108 -9.07 -10.47 -17.95
CA LYS A 108 -9.26 -11.11 -19.25
C LYS A 108 -8.53 -12.44 -19.42
N GLU A 109 -7.47 -12.69 -18.65
CA GLU A 109 -6.69 -13.93 -18.78
C GLU A 109 -7.45 -15.16 -18.25
N GLU A 110 -7.24 -16.29 -18.92
CA GLU A 110 -7.62 -17.62 -18.44
C GLU A 110 -6.55 -18.10 -17.45
N GLY A 111 -6.92 -18.30 -16.19
CA GLY A 111 -5.97 -18.63 -15.13
C GLY A 111 -6.62 -18.55 -13.74
N PRO A 112 -5.86 -18.84 -12.67
CA PRO A 112 -6.36 -18.74 -11.32
C PRO A 112 -6.80 -17.30 -11.01
N ASN A 113 -7.96 -17.13 -10.38
CA ASN A 113 -8.49 -15.82 -10.02
C ASN A 113 -7.74 -15.13 -8.87
N TYR A 114 -6.65 -15.73 -8.39
CA TYR A 114 -5.77 -15.15 -7.40
C TYR A 114 -4.31 -15.56 -7.62
N PHE A 115 -3.40 -14.74 -7.11
CA PHE A 115 -1.97 -15.02 -7.05
C PHE A 115 -1.46 -14.69 -5.64
N PHE A 116 -0.54 -15.50 -5.12
CA PHE A 116 0.00 -15.36 -3.78
C PHE A 116 1.53 -15.26 -3.85
N LYS A 117 2.11 -14.20 -3.27
CA LYS A 117 3.56 -14.00 -3.17
C LYS A 117 3.98 -13.66 -1.76
N GLN A 118 5.06 -14.27 -1.31
CA GLN A 118 5.72 -13.88 -0.06
C GLN A 118 7.00 -13.13 -0.35
N PHE A 119 7.26 -12.13 0.47
CA PHE A 119 8.45 -11.30 0.47
C PHE A 119 9.09 -11.37 1.85
N ASN A 120 10.41 -11.56 1.88
CA ASN A 120 11.15 -11.54 3.12
C ASN A 120 11.23 -10.12 3.64
N ILE A 121 10.71 -9.91 4.84
CA ILE A 121 11.07 -8.81 5.70
C ILE A 121 12.38 -9.20 6.40
N SER A 122 13.16 -8.22 6.80
CA SER A 122 14.27 -8.39 7.73
C SER A 122 13.90 -9.19 8.99
N SER A 123 14.91 -9.83 9.60
CA SER A 123 14.75 -10.65 10.82
C SER A 123 13.83 -11.87 10.66
N GLY A 124 13.80 -12.49 9.48
CA GLY A 124 13.06 -13.72 9.24
C GLY A 124 11.53 -13.58 9.23
N ARG A 125 11.04 -12.33 9.19
CA ARG A 125 9.61 -12.03 9.03
C ARG A 125 9.24 -12.01 7.56
N THR A 126 7.97 -12.16 7.23
CA THR A 126 7.51 -12.13 5.84
C THR A 126 6.22 -11.34 5.65
N LEU A 127 6.11 -10.74 4.47
CA LEU A 127 4.91 -10.08 3.95
C LEU A 127 4.33 -10.94 2.83
N ALA A 128 3.08 -11.37 2.97
CA ALA A 128 2.30 -11.97 1.91
C ALA A 128 1.48 -10.90 1.18
N VAL A 129 1.58 -10.88 -0.14
CA VAL A 129 0.70 -10.11 -1.02
C VAL A 129 -0.16 -11.11 -1.80
N ILE A 130 -1.48 -10.94 -1.70
CA ILE A 130 -2.47 -11.76 -2.40
C ILE A 130 -3.15 -10.88 -3.42
N SER A 131 -2.90 -11.09 -4.71
CA SER A 131 -3.73 -10.46 -5.72
C SER A 131 -5.02 -11.24 -5.91
N LEU A 132 -6.15 -10.53 -5.99
CA LEU A 132 -7.47 -11.12 -6.21
C LEU A 132 -8.16 -10.47 -7.40
N ASN A 133 -8.71 -11.29 -8.28
CA ASN A 133 -9.71 -10.86 -9.26
C ASN A 133 -11.09 -10.84 -8.60
N THR A 134 -11.40 -9.76 -7.90
CA THR A 134 -12.63 -9.61 -7.12
C THR A 134 -13.89 -9.70 -7.98
N LYS A 135 -13.83 -9.26 -9.24
CA LYS A 135 -14.96 -9.32 -10.17
C LYS A 135 -15.33 -10.77 -10.49
N LYS A 136 -14.36 -11.59 -10.89
CA LYS A 136 -14.61 -13.03 -11.13
C LYS A 136 -14.97 -13.76 -9.84
N LEU A 137 -14.25 -13.49 -8.74
CA LEU A 137 -14.46 -14.19 -7.47
C LEU A 137 -15.84 -13.95 -6.82
N GLN A 138 -16.54 -12.89 -7.22
CA GLN A 138 -17.90 -12.57 -6.75
C GLN A 138 -18.97 -12.87 -7.81
N ASP A 139 -18.57 -13.24 -9.03
CA ASP A 139 -19.49 -13.50 -10.13
C ASP A 139 -19.80 -15.00 -10.21
N PHE A 140 -20.90 -15.39 -9.56
CA PHE A 140 -21.37 -16.78 -9.56
C PHE A 140 -22.07 -17.19 -10.87
N SER A 141 -22.14 -16.31 -11.88
CA SER A 141 -22.80 -16.61 -13.15
C SER A 141 -22.05 -17.65 -13.99
N SER A 142 -20.74 -17.83 -13.79
CA SER A 142 -19.90 -18.75 -14.56
C SER A 142 -19.82 -20.18 -14.01
N GLY A 143 -20.40 -20.45 -12.84
CA GLY A 143 -20.43 -21.79 -12.24
C GLY A 143 -20.05 -21.80 -10.76
N ILE A 144 -21.01 -22.16 -9.89
CA ILE A 144 -20.87 -22.11 -8.42
C ILE A 144 -19.74 -23.04 -7.93
N GLU A 145 -19.63 -24.26 -8.47
CA GLU A 145 -18.68 -25.27 -7.99
C GLU A 145 -17.21 -24.89 -8.23
N GLU A 146 -16.88 -24.33 -9.40
CA GLU A 146 -15.51 -23.88 -9.71
C GLU A 146 -15.13 -22.70 -8.82
N GLN A 147 -16.07 -21.78 -8.62
CA GLN A 147 -15.89 -20.60 -7.77
C GLN A 147 -15.67 -20.99 -6.30
N GLU A 148 -16.46 -21.93 -5.78
CA GLU A 148 -16.28 -22.49 -4.42
C GLU A 148 -14.94 -23.22 -4.27
N LEU A 149 -14.52 -23.99 -5.29
CA LEU A 149 -13.24 -24.67 -5.28
C LEU A 149 -12.08 -23.68 -5.18
N GLN A 150 -12.10 -22.60 -5.95
CA GLN A 150 -11.07 -21.57 -5.91
C GLN A 150 -11.04 -20.83 -4.57
N LEU A 151 -12.22 -20.50 -4.00
CA LEU A 151 -12.30 -19.87 -2.68
C LEU A 151 -11.77 -20.80 -1.57
N LYS A 152 -12.03 -22.11 -1.67
CA LYS A 152 -11.49 -23.13 -0.76
C LYS A 152 -9.97 -23.27 -0.90
N GLN A 153 -9.43 -23.19 -2.12
CA GLN A 153 -7.98 -23.21 -2.37
C GLN A 153 -7.30 -21.96 -1.81
N LEU A 154 -7.91 -20.78 -1.99
CA LEU A 154 -7.43 -19.53 -1.42
C LEU A 154 -7.43 -19.56 0.11
N SER A 155 -8.54 -20.01 0.71
CA SER A 155 -8.66 -20.21 2.17
C SER A 155 -7.54 -21.11 2.70
N ARG A 156 -7.31 -22.28 2.08
CA ARG A 156 -6.22 -23.19 2.47
C ARG A 156 -4.84 -22.55 2.31
N THR A 157 -4.63 -21.76 1.26
CA THR A 157 -3.36 -21.05 1.02
C THR A 157 -3.09 -20.04 2.14
N LEU A 158 -4.11 -19.33 2.59
CA LEU A 158 -4.01 -18.37 3.69
C LEU A 158 -3.81 -19.06 5.04
N GLU A 159 -4.49 -20.18 5.30
CA GLU A 159 -4.30 -21.00 6.51
C GLU A 159 -2.87 -21.52 6.65
N LEU A 160 -2.26 -21.94 5.54
CA LEU A 160 -0.88 -22.45 5.52
C LEU A 160 0.17 -21.33 5.52
N SER A 161 -0.23 -20.07 5.35
CA SER A 161 0.70 -18.95 5.31
C SER A 161 1.11 -18.54 6.72
N ASN A 162 2.41 -18.66 7.00
CA ASN A 162 3.04 -18.18 8.23
C ASN A 162 3.50 -16.71 8.15
N SER A 163 3.03 -15.95 7.16
CA SER A 163 3.43 -14.56 7.01
C SER A 163 2.95 -13.67 8.15
N ASN A 164 3.78 -12.69 8.51
CA ASN A 164 3.49 -11.74 9.59
C ASN A 164 2.47 -10.69 9.17
N TRP A 165 2.51 -10.33 7.89
CA TRP A 165 1.59 -9.41 7.24
C TRP A 165 0.96 -10.06 6.04
N HIS A 166 -0.33 -9.80 5.83
CA HIS A 166 -1.09 -10.25 4.66
C HIS A 166 -1.83 -9.05 4.05
N ILE A 167 -1.46 -8.66 2.84
CA ILE A 167 -2.11 -7.58 2.08
C ILE A 167 -2.84 -8.19 0.88
N ALA A 168 -4.12 -7.90 0.74
CA ALA A 168 -4.89 -8.26 -0.44
C ALA A 168 -4.89 -7.10 -1.45
N ALA A 169 -4.25 -7.32 -2.61
CA ALA A 169 -4.21 -6.38 -3.73
C ALA A 169 -5.38 -6.64 -4.69
N VAL A 170 -6.26 -5.66 -4.83
CA VAL A 170 -7.52 -5.76 -5.59
C VAL A 170 -7.65 -4.59 -6.53
N VAL A 171 -8.10 -4.81 -7.76
CA VAL A 171 -8.33 -3.68 -8.67
C VAL A 171 -9.61 -2.96 -8.28
N HIS A 172 -10.70 -3.72 -8.20
CA HIS A 172 -11.99 -3.22 -7.73
C HIS A 172 -12.09 -3.35 -6.20
N PRO A 173 -12.47 -2.28 -5.50
CA PRO A 173 -12.70 -2.33 -4.06
C PRO A 173 -13.79 -3.34 -3.70
N LEU A 174 -13.61 -4.07 -2.59
CA LEU A 174 -14.62 -5.01 -2.09
C LEU A 174 -15.91 -4.30 -1.62
N PHE A 175 -15.79 -3.03 -1.24
CA PHE A 175 -16.90 -2.22 -0.75
C PHE A 175 -16.90 -0.88 -1.47
N CYS A 176 -18.05 -0.51 -2.03
CA CYS A 176 -18.25 0.80 -2.63
C CYS A 176 -19.54 1.44 -2.13
N ASN A 177 -19.40 2.65 -1.59
CA ASN A 177 -20.50 3.50 -1.10
C ASN A 177 -21.45 2.78 -0.12
N GLN A 178 -20.96 1.76 0.58
CA GLN A 178 -21.67 0.99 1.58
C GLN A 178 -20.80 0.81 2.82
N SER A 179 -21.39 0.98 4.00
CA SER A 179 -20.71 0.59 5.24
C SER A 179 -20.53 -0.93 5.27
N LEU A 180 -19.51 -1.40 6.00
CA LEU A 180 -19.31 -2.83 6.22
C LEU A 180 -20.58 -3.53 6.74
N GLU A 181 -21.38 -2.81 7.55
CA GLU A 181 -22.67 -3.30 8.06
C GLU A 181 -23.74 -3.42 6.98
N GLN A 182 -23.80 -2.47 6.04
CA GLN A 182 -24.74 -2.53 4.91
C GLN A 182 -24.41 -3.68 3.95
N THR A 183 -23.13 -4.01 3.77
CA THR A 183 -22.73 -5.14 2.92
C THR A 183 -22.94 -6.48 3.62
N ARG A 184 -22.68 -6.58 4.93
CA ARG A 184 -23.06 -7.74 5.76
C ARG A 184 -24.55 -8.04 5.70
N ALA A 185 -25.39 -7.01 5.80
CA ALA A 185 -26.84 -7.15 5.75
C ALA A 185 -27.36 -7.68 4.40
N LYS A 186 -26.59 -7.53 3.31
CA LYS A 186 -26.93 -8.05 1.98
C LYS A 186 -26.41 -9.46 1.71
N GLY A 187 -25.70 -10.08 2.66
CA GLY A 187 -25.18 -11.45 2.53
C GLY A 187 -24.12 -11.65 1.45
N ASN A 188 -23.58 -10.57 0.89
CA ASN A 188 -22.66 -10.62 -0.26
C ASN A 188 -21.20 -10.32 0.14
N ASP A 189 -20.85 -10.58 1.41
CA ASP A 189 -19.53 -10.27 1.98
C ASP A 189 -18.67 -11.52 2.23
N TYR A 190 -19.03 -12.68 1.67
CA TYR A 190 -18.34 -13.95 1.90
C TYR A 190 -16.82 -13.84 1.70
N LEU A 191 -16.38 -13.27 0.58
CA LEU A 191 -14.96 -13.09 0.28
C LEU A 191 -14.27 -12.24 1.35
N HIS A 192 -14.91 -11.16 1.79
CA HIS A 192 -14.38 -10.32 2.85
C HIS A 192 -14.29 -11.05 4.19
N GLN A 193 -15.35 -11.76 4.59
CA GLN A 193 -15.37 -12.52 5.84
C GLN A 193 -14.28 -13.60 5.84
N MET A 194 -14.08 -14.28 4.72
CA MET A 194 -13.01 -15.27 4.56
C MET A 194 -11.64 -14.61 4.72
N LEU A 195 -11.36 -13.50 4.02
CA LEU A 195 -10.08 -12.79 4.14
C LEU A 195 -9.84 -12.29 5.57
N LEU A 196 -10.87 -11.77 6.24
CA LEU A 196 -10.79 -11.34 7.63
C LEU A 196 -10.52 -12.51 8.59
N LYS A 197 -11.23 -13.64 8.40
CA LYS A 197 -11.06 -14.87 9.20
C LYS A 197 -9.64 -15.41 9.10
N HIS A 198 -9.03 -15.33 7.92
CA HIS A 198 -7.65 -15.77 7.71
C HIS A 198 -6.60 -14.68 7.97
N GLY A 199 -6.97 -13.60 8.65
CA GLY A 199 -6.03 -12.62 9.17
C GLY A 199 -5.36 -11.74 8.11
N VAL A 200 -6.09 -11.39 7.04
CA VAL A 200 -5.66 -10.34 6.10
C VAL A 200 -5.74 -8.98 6.81
N ASP A 201 -4.65 -8.23 6.77
CA ASP A 201 -4.46 -6.99 7.52
C ASP A 201 -4.98 -5.75 6.78
N ALA A 202 -4.78 -5.71 5.46
CA ALA A 202 -5.15 -4.56 4.64
C ALA A 202 -5.55 -4.94 3.21
N TYR A 203 -6.38 -4.08 2.62
CA TYR A 203 -6.71 -4.06 1.19
C TYR A 203 -5.94 -2.95 0.50
N LEU A 204 -5.24 -3.29 -0.57
CA LEU A 204 -4.60 -2.36 -1.48
C LEU A 204 -5.43 -2.28 -2.76
N SER A 205 -6.02 -1.12 -3.03
CA SER A 205 -7.01 -0.95 -4.10
C SER A 205 -6.59 0.11 -5.12
N GLY A 206 -6.96 -0.10 -6.39
CA GLY A 206 -6.51 0.76 -7.49
C GLY A 206 -7.60 1.61 -8.14
N GLN A 207 -8.86 1.20 -8.10
CA GLN A 207 -9.95 1.95 -8.71
C GLN A 207 -10.81 2.64 -7.64
N PRO A 208 -11.21 3.91 -7.86
CA PRO A 208 -12.20 4.54 -6.99
C PRO A 208 -13.57 3.86 -7.14
N CYS A 209 -14.41 4.03 -6.13
CA CYS A 209 -15.78 3.50 -6.14
C CYS A 209 -16.74 4.25 -7.05
N ASP A 210 -16.39 5.49 -7.40
CA ASP A 210 -17.13 6.27 -8.37
C ASP A 210 -16.66 5.84 -9.77
N ASN A 211 -17.59 5.34 -10.58
CA ASN A 211 -17.39 4.86 -11.97
C ASN A 211 -16.86 5.93 -12.95
N GLU A 212 -16.33 7.05 -12.48
CA GLU A 212 -15.65 7.99 -13.34
C GLU A 212 -14.38 7.33 -13.85
N ALA A 213 -14.20 7.29 -15.17
CA ALA A 213 -13.06 6.73 -15.89
C ALA A 213 -11.71 7.44 -15.62
N ARG A 214 -11.58 8.09 -14.46
CA ARG A 214 -10.35 8.71 -14.00
C ARG A 214 -9.46 7.65 -13.40
N ILE A 215 -8.22 7.63 -13.85
CA ILE A 215 -7.15 6.88 -13.19
C ILE A 215 -6.93 7.52 -11.82
N GLY A 216 -7.46 6.88 -10.79
CA GLY A 216 -7.19 7.21 -9.40
C GLY A 216 -5.75 6.85 -9.00
N GLY A 217 -5.38 7.27 -7.81
CA GLY A 217 -4.20 6.80 -7.09
C GLY A 217 -4.55 5.55 -6.29
N PRO A 218 -3.55 4.74 -5.92
CA PRO A 218 -3.80 3.58 -5.08
C PRO A 218 -4.19 4.06 -3.68
N TYR A 219 -4.91 3.21 -2.96
CA TYR A 219 -5.18 3.44 -1.55
C TYR A 219 -5.07 2.15 -0.75
N LEU A 220 -4.55 2.27 0.47
CA LEU A 220 -4.47 1.18 1.44
C LEU A 220 -5.52 1.40 2.51
N THR A 221 -6.37 0.41 2.74
CA THR A 221 -7.43 0.44 3.75
C THR A 221 -7.30 -0.76 4.67
N THR A 222 -7.53 -0.60 5.96
CA THR A 222 -7.54 -1.74 6.88
C THR A 222 -8.74 -2.64 6.58
N THR A 223 -8.63 -3.93 6.83
CA THR A 223 -9.77 -4.85 6.65
C THR A 223 -10.93 -4.56 7.61
N SER A 224 -10.71 -3.78 8.66
CA SER A 224 -11.71 -3.40 9.66
C SER A 224 -12.46 -2.09 9.34
N GLN A 225 -11.96 -1.27 8.42
CA GLN A 225 -12.58 0.00 8.03
C GLN A 225 -13.20 -0.13 6.64
N GLY A 226 -14.38 0.46 6.45
CA GLY A 226 -15.00 0.55 5.12
C GLY A 226 -14.11 1.35 4.16
N SER A 227 -14.24 1.05 2.87
CA SER A 227 -13.52 1.76 1.79
C SER A 227 -14.04 3.19 1.67
N TYR A 228 -13.29 4.17 2.18
CA TYR A 228 -13.48 5.57 1.84
C TYR A 228 -12.36 5.99 0.88
N THR A 229 -12.73 6.30 -0.36
CA THR A 229 -11.78 6.75 -1.38
C THR A 229 -11.58 8.25 -1.22
N PRO A 230 -10.35 8.74 -0.94
CA PRO A 230 -10.10 10.17 -0.87
C PRO A 230 -10.25 10.80 -2.27
N LYS A 231 -11.03 11.88 -2.36
CA LYS A 231 -11.47 12.50 -3.62
C LYS A 231 -10.35 13.09 -4.51
N GLU A 232 -9.12 13.18 -4.01
CA GLU A 232 -8.00 13.86 -4.70
C GLU A 232 -6.76 12.98 -4.88
N MET A 233 -6.95 11.68 -5.12
CA MET A 233 -5.88 10.78 -5.50
C MET A 233 -5.85 10.64 -7.01
N VAL A 234 -5.24 11.57 -7.74
CA VAL A 234 -5.01 11.40 -9.18
C VAL A 234 -3.53 11.46 -9.42
N ASN A 235 -3.00 10.57 -10.26
CA ASN A 235 -1.62 10.65 -10.73
C ASN A 235 -0.54 10.60 -9.62
N MET A 236 -0.74 9.69 -8.66
CA MET A 236 0.20 9.42 -7.57
C MET A 236 0.48 7.92 -7.48
N PHE A 237 1.54 7.57 -6.75
CA PHE A 237 1.83 6.21 -6.30
C PHE A 237 1.96 6.19 -4.78
N LEU A 238 1.91 5.01 -4.18
CA LEU A 238 2.14 4.85 -2.75
C LEU A 238 3.53 4.25 -2.51
N LEU A 239 4.26 4.83 -1.58
CA LEU A 239 5.43 4.21 -0.97
C LEU A 239 5.03 3.61 0.38
N HIS A 240 5.23 2.31 0.54
CA HIS A 240 4.93 1.59 1.76
C HIS A 240 6.21 1.25 2.49
N ARG A 241 6.27 1.60 3.78
CA ARG A 241 7.27 1.16 4.74
C ARG A 241 6.65 0.09 5.62
N VAL A 242 7.13 -1.14 5.50
CA VAL A 242 6.63 -2.28 6.27
C VAL A 242 7.62 -2.60 7.36
N SER A 243 7.16 -2.49 8.60
CA SER A 243 7.90 -2.83 9.79
C SER A 243 7.27 -4.06 10.48
N PRO A 244 7.96 -4.62 11.49
CA PRO A 244 7.40 -5.60 12.40
C PRO A 244 6.03 -5.30 13.01
N LEU A 245 5.68 -4.03 13.21
CA LEU A 245 4.52 -3.62 14.02
C LEU A 245 3.51 -2.77 13.25
N GLU A 246 3.93 -2.13 12.16
CA GLU A 246 3.07 -1.29 11.35
C GLU A 246 3.51 -1.19 9.89
N ILE A 247 2.53 -0.88 9.03
CA ILE A 247 2.72 -0.48 7.64
C ILE A 247 2.40 1.01 7.55
N THR A 248 3.40 1.83 7.32
CA THR A 248 3.23 3.26 7.03
C THR A 248 3.21 3.46 5.51
N THR A 249 2.28 4.25 5.01
CA THR A 249 2.05 4.47 3.58
C THR A 249 2.07 5.95 3.29
N TYR A 250 2.89 6.35 2.32
CA TYR A 250 3.05 7.71 1.86
C TYR A 250 2.55 7.83 0.42
N GLY A 251 1.58 8.70 0.18
CA GLY A 251 1.12 9.04 -1.16
C GLY A 251 2.05 10.07 -1.80
N VAL A 252 2.74 9.70 -2.86
CA VAL A 252 3.75 10.54 -3.52
C VAL A 252 3.21 11.06 -4.85
N GLY A 253 3.15 12.38 -4.99
CA GLY A 253 2.75 13.08 -6.20
C GLY A 253 3.84 13.14 -7.27
N PHE A 254 3.51 13.70 -8.44
CA PHE A 254 4.46 13.85 -9.54
C PHE A 254 5.64 14.78 -9.26
N ASN A 255 5.48 15.76 -8.37
CA ASN A 255 6.58 16.65 -8.00
C ASN A 255 7.44 16.05 -6.87
N GLY A 256 7.10 14.85 -6.38
CA GLY A 256 7.76 14.17 -5.27
C GLY A 256 7.28 14.61 -3.89
N GLU A 257 6.23 15.43 -3.84
CA GLU A 257 5.56 15.82 -2.61
C GLU A 257 4.79 14.65 -1.99
N VAL A 258 4.78 14.59 -0.66
CA VAL A 258 3.92 13.64 0.08
C VAL A 258 2.58 14.31 0.30
N ILE A 259 1.54 13.76 -0.33
CA ILE A 259 0.17 14.29 -0.33
C ILE A 259 -0.68 13.60 0.75
N LEU A 260 -0.36 12.36 1.08
CA LEU A 260 -1.07 11.56 2.08
C LEU A 260 -0.08 10.77 2.92
N GLU A 261 -0.40 10.60 4.20
CA GLU A 261 0.22 9.62 5.08
C GLU A 261 -0.86 8.81 5.80
N SER A 262 -0.69 7.49 5.85
CA SER A 262 -1.56 6.61 6.63
C SER A 262 -0.76 5.47 7.25
N THR A 263 -1.19 4.99 8.41
CA THR A 263 -0.50 3.92 9.14
C THR A 263 -1.48 2.84 9.57
N VAL A 264 -1.15 1.60 9.22
CA VAL A 264 -1.86 0.38 9.65
C VAL A 264 -1.00 -0.31 10.69
N ARG A 265 -1.54 -0.50 11.90
CA ARG A 265 -0.84 -1.23 12.98
C ARG A 265 -1.28 -2.68 13.02
N GLN A 266 -0.34 -3.55 13.35
CA GLN A 266 -0.60 -4.97 13.47
C GLN A 266 -1.62 -5.18 14.59
N ARG A 267 -2.71 -5.89 14.31
CA ARG A 267 -3.53 -6.44 15.39
C ARG A 267 -2.76 -7.63 15.96
N GLY A 268 -2.63 -7.70 17.27
CA GLY A 268 -2.17 -8.93 17.91
C GLY A 268 -3.02 -10.08 17.36
N ARG A 269 -2.39 -11.06 16.73
CA ARG A 269 -3.09 -12.31 16.42
C ARG A 269 -3.32 -12.98 17.77
N ASP A 270 -4.55 -12.95 18.25
CA ASP A 270 -4.94 -13.79 19.36
C ASP A 270 -4.60 -15.23 18.94
N SER A 271 -3.60 -15.80 19.59
CA SER A 271 -3.30 -17.22 19.50
C SER A 271 -4.50 -17.95 20.11
N MET A 272 -5.44 -18.37 19.27
CA MET A 272 -6.39 -19.43 19.64
C MET A 272 -5.66 -20.77 19.69
#